data_AF-A0A5M9X186-F1
#
_entry.id   AF-A0A5M9X186-F1
#
_cell.length_a   1.000
_cell.length_b   1.000
_cell.length_c   1.000
_cell.angle_alpha   90.00
_cell.angle_beta   90.00
_cell.angle_gamma   90.00
#
_symmetry.space_group_name_H-M   'P 1'
#
loop_
_entity.id
_entity.type
_entity.pdbx_description
1 polymer ?
#
loop_
_entity_poly.entity_id
_entity_poly.type
_entity_poly.pdbx_seq_one_letter_code
_entity_poly.pdbx_strand_id
1 'polypeptide(L)'
;MNLLKKKVLGGTGLALSMLLLSACGSESTPATSVDTSALQEKIAGLEKKLTEQGIKSDEQAQKIAALEKKLNEFGTVGVAGQGTGGQSPAVGGNNGSAGKGDGVLITFAQYEKLEVGMTVEEVINILGGEGEALSEAENMVVYNYKGTAGNGGNAVIAFQSGKLLTKAQSGLE
;
A
#
# COMPACT_ATOMS: atom_id res chain seq x y z
N MET A 1 22.42 25.63 36.61
CA MET A 1 21.13 25.46 37.33
C MET A 1 20.54 24.08 37.00
N ASN A 2 20.48 23.22 38.01
CA ASN A 2 19.53 22.12 38.30
C ASN A 2 18.95 21.36 37.08
N LEU A 3 19.33 20.11 36.77
CA LEU A 3 19.22 18.87 37.55
C LEU A 3 17.86 18.66 38.23
N LEU A 4 16.98 17.84 37.64
CA LEU A 4 16.00 16.97 38.32
C LEU A 4 15.20 16.19 37.24
N LYS A 5 14.85 14.90 37.30
CA LYS A 5 15.28 13.66 37.98
C LYS A 5 14.47 12.55 37.27
N LYS A 6 15.09 11.40 37.02
CA LYS A 6 14.48 10.14 36.54
C LYS A 6 13.45 9.57 37.54
N LYS A 7 12.45 8.81 37.04
CA LYS A 7 11.89 7.55 37.61
C LYS A 7 10.81 7.01 36.64
N VAL A 8 10.95 5.84 36.00
CA VAL A 8 10.71 4.45 36.50
C VAL A 8 9.26 4.22 36.93
N LEU A 9 8.52 3.42 36.16
CA LEU A 9 7.56 2.35 36.54
C LEU A 9 6.79 1.95 35.25
N GLY A 10 6.79 0.73 34.73
CA GLY A 10 6.82 -0.55 35.42
C GLY A 10 5.40 -0.95 35.81
N GLY A 11 4.72 -1.69 34.92
CA GLY A 11 3.60 -2.59 35.22
C GLY A 11 2.31 -1.97 35.77
N THR A 12 1.29 -1.92 34.92
CA THR A 12 -0.10 -2.10 35.40
C THR A 12 -0.69 -3.28 34.65
N GLY A 13 -0.53 -4.45 35.29
CA GLY A 13 -1.34 -5.61 35.00
C GLY A 13 -2.81 -5.23 35.14
N LEU A 14 -3.58 -5.57 34.11
CA LEU A 14 -5.03 -5.49 34.14
C LEU A 14 -5.53 -6.61 35.05
N ALA A 15 -5.62 -6.34 36.36
CA ALA A 15 -6.24 -7.22 37.32
C ALA A 15 -7.75 -7.27 37.03
N LEU A 16 -8.17 -8.30 36.29
CA LEU A 16 -9.57 -8.60 36.06
C LEU A 16 -10.18 -9.06 37.40
N SER A 17 -10.98 -8.17 37.97
CA SER A 17 -11.69 -8.31 39.24
C SER A 17 -12.45 -9.64 39.34
N MET A 18 -12.05 -10.45 40.32
CA MET A 18 -12.67 -11.70 40.71
C MET A 18 -13.98 -11.41 41.46
N LEU A 19 -15.12 -11.64 40.81
CA LEU A 19 -16.43 -11.68 41.46
C LEU A 19 -16.68 -13.12 41.92
N LEU A 20 -16.48 -13.36 43.21
CA LEU A 20 -16.91 -14.57 43.91
C LEU A 20 -18.42 -14.48 44.15
N LEU A 21 -19.22 -15.24 43.41
CA LEU A 21 -20.57 -15.64 43.85
C LEU A 21 -20.52 -17.12 44.21
N SER A 22 -20.53 -17.39 45.52
CA SER A 22 -20.90 -18.70 46.05
C SER A 22 -22.37 -18.62 46.48
N ALA A 23 -23.24 -19.34 45.79
CA ALA A 23 -24.57 -19.66 46.29
C ALA A 23 -24.87 -21.12 45.98
N CYS A 24 -25.14 -21.84 47.07
CA CYS A 24 -25.37 -23.26 47.23
C CYS A 24 -26.58 -23.73 46.41
N GLY A 25 -26.42 -24.84 45.68
CA GLY A 25 -27.49 -25.53 44.99
C GLY A 25 -27.09 -26.99 44.81
N SER A 26 -27.65 -27.84 45.66
CA SER A 26 -27.58 -29.30 45.62
C SER A 26 -27.90 -29.83 44.23
N GLU A 27 -27.13 -30.80 43.74
CA GLU A 27 -27.65 -32.09 43.24
C GLU A 27 -26.53 -32.90 42.58
N SER A 28 -26.50 -34.17 42.96
CA SER A 28 -25.65 -35.24 42.47
C SER A 28 -25.64 -35.35 40.95
N THR A 29 -24.46 -35.44 40.33
CA THR A 29 -24.27 -36.15 39.04
C THR A 29 -22.77 -36.36 38.77
N PRO A 30 -22.40 -37.43 38.02
CA PRO A 30 -21.08 -38.03 38.07
C PRO A 30 -20.05 -37.17 37.33
N ALA A 31 -18.79 -37.26 37.79
CA ALA A 31 -17.62 -36.78 37.09
C ALA A 31 -17.56 -37.43 35.70
N THR A 32 -18.14 -36.77 34.70
CA THR A 32 -17.88 -37.05 33.30
C THR A 32 -16.60 -36.31 32.96
N SER A 33 -15.53 -37.08 32.74
CA SER A 33 -14.26 -36.59 32.24
C SER A 33 -14.52 -35.77 30.98
N VAL A 34 -14.29 -34.45 31.06
CA VAL A 34 -14.36 -33.59 29.88
C VAL A 34 -13.23 -34.05 28.96
N ASP A 35 -13.56 -34.67 27.83
CA ASP A 35 -12.59 -35.14 26.83
C ASP A 35 -11.88 -33.93 26.20
N THR A 36 -10.84 -33.46 26.87
CA THR A 36 -9.99 -32.33 26.46
C THR A 36 -9.10 -32.66 25.27
N SER A 37 -9.03 -33.94 24.87
CA SER A 37 -8.25 -34.44 23.74
C SER A 37 -8.58 -33.73 22.43
N ALA A 38 -9.86 -33.47 22.16
CA ALA A 38 -10.31 -32.79 20.94
C ALA A 38 -9.91 -31.30 20.91
N LEU A 39 -9.79 -30.66 22.07
CA LEU A 39 -9.30 -29.28 22.18
C LEU A 39 -7.78 -29.23 22.02
N GLN A 40 -7.07 -30.20 22.59
CA GLN A 40 -5.61 -30.28 22.49
C GLN A 40 -5.14 -30.53 21.05
N GLU A 41 -5.86 -31.34 20.28
CA GLU A 41 -5.58 -31.56 18.85
C GLU A 41 -5.80 -30.28 18.02
N LYS A 42 -6.85 -29.51 18.31
CA LYS A 42 -7.09 -28.21 17.67
C LYS A 42 -5.99 -27.19 17.99
N ILE A 43 -5.51 -27.15 19.23
CA ILE A 43 -4.42 -26.27 19.65
C ILE A 43 -3.13 -26.61 18.88
N ALA A 44 -2.76 -27.89 18.82
CA ALA A 44 -1.59 -28.33 18.06
C ALA A 44 -1.70 -28.03 16.55
N GLY A 45 -2.89 -28.18 15.97
CA GLY A 45 -3.16 -27.83 14.58
C GLY A 45 -3.02 -26.32 14.29
N LEU A 46 -3.45 -25.48 15.24
CA LEU A 46 -3.32 -24.02 15.14
C LEU A 46 -1.86 -23.56 15.27
N GLU A 47 -1.09 -24.14 16.19
CA GLU A 47 0.35 -23.86 16.35
C GLU A 47 1.16 -24.22 15.10
N LYS A 48 0.84 -25.37 14.48
CA LYS A 48 1.44 -25.77 13.20
C LYS A 48 1.11 -24.78 12.08
N LYS A 49 -0.16 -24.36 11.98
CA LYS A 49 -0.60 -23.40 10.95
C LYS A 49 0.04 -22.02 11.15
N LEU A 50 0.24 -21.58 12.39
CA LEU A 50 0.93 -20.33 12.72
C LEU A 50 2.41 -20.39 12.33
N THR A 51 3.06 -21.53 12.57
CA THR A 51 4.47 -21.75 12.17
C THR A 51 4.62 -21.75 10.64
N GLU A 52 3.72 -22.44 9.92
CA GLU A 52 3.73 -22.44 8.45
C GLU A 52 3.45 -21.06 7.84
N GLN A 53 2.60 -20.24 8.47
CA GLN A 53 2.36 -18.87 8.05
C GLN A 53 3.55 -17.95 8.33
N GLY A 54 4.25 -18.15 9.45
CA GLY A 54 5.51 -17.46 9.74
C GLY A 54 6.59 -17.73 8.69
N ILE A 55 6.77 -18.99 8.29
CA ILE A 55 7.76 -19.37 7.25
C ILE A 55 7.41 -18.74 5.89
N LYS A 56 6.13 -18.63 5.53
CA LYS A 56 5.69 -17.94 4.31
C LYS A 56 5.98 -16.43 4.36
N SER A 57 5.94 -15.83 5.55
CA SER A 57 6.29 -14.42 5.77
C SER A 57 7.79 -14.18 5.59
N ASP A 58 8.64 -15.10 6.06
CA ASP A 58 10.10 -15.00 5.92
C ASP A 58 10.55 -15.16 4.46
N GLU A 59 9.91 -16.06 3.70
CA GLU A 59 10.20 -16.23 2.28
C GLU A 59 9.76 -15.00 1.46
N GLN A 60 8.63 -14.39 1.83
CA GLN A 60 8.19 -13.12 1.24
C GLN A 60 9.14 -11.97 1.60
N ALA A 61 9.65 -11.90 2.82
CA ALA A 61 10.64 -10.91 3.24
C ALA A 61 11.96 -11.04 2.45
N GLN A 62 12.43 -12.26 2.21
CA GLN A 62 13.62 -12.49 1.38
C GLN A 62 13.40 -12.08 -0.09
N LYS A 63 12.20 -12.31 -0.64
CA LYS A 63 11.85 -11.84 -1.98
C LYS A 63 11.88 -10.32 -2.05
N ILE A 64 11.29 -9.62 -1.07
CA ILE A 64 11.32 -8.15 -0.99
C ILE A 64 12.78 -7.65 -0.92
N ALA A 65 13.61 -8.21 -0.05
CA ALA A 65 15.02 -7.84 0.07
C ALA A 65 15.83 -8.08 -1.22
N ALA A 66 15.54 -9.16 -1.95
CA ALA A 66 16.18 -9.44 -3.24
C ALA A 66 15.74 -8.47 -4.34
N LEU A 67 14.47 -8.05 -4.36
CA LEU A 67 13.97 -7.03 -5.28
C LEU A 67 14.58 -5.65 -4.97
N GLU A 68 14.69 -5.27 -3.70
CA GLU A 68 15.34 -4.02 -3.26
C GLU A 68 16.82 -3.98 -3.68
N LYS A 69 17.55 -5.10 -3.51
CA LYS A 69 18.95 -5.17 -3.96
C LYS A 69 19.08 -5.00 -5.48
N LYS A 70 18.20 -5.64 -6.27
CA LYS A 70 18.19 -5.49 -7.73
C LYS A 70 17.85 -4.06 -8.17
N LEU A 71 16.95 -3.39 -7.45
CA LEU A 71 16.62 -1.98 -7.69
C LEU A 71 17.84 -1.08 -7.47
N ASN A 72 18.61 -1.33 -6.41
CA ASN A 72 19.81 -0.56 -6.11
C ASN A 72 20.95 -0.80 -7.11
N GLU A 73 21.08 -2.01 -7.66
CA GLU A 73 22.07 -2.30 -8.71
C GLU A 73 21.72 -1.58 -10.02
N PHE A 74 20.43 -1.44 -10.35
CA PHE A 74 19.96 -0.71 -11.54
C PHE A 74 20.17 0.82 -11.44
N GLY A 75 20.31 1.37 -10.23
CA GLY A 75 20.56 2.79 -9.98
C GLY A 75 22.00 3.27 -10.14
N THR A 76 22.98 2.38 -10.39
CA THR A 76 24.42 2.73 -10.35
C THR A 76 25.04 3.15 -11.69
N VAL A 77 24.27 3.31 -12.77
CA VAL A 77 24.77 3.84 -14.06
C VAL A 77 24.49 5.34 -14.25
N GLY A 78 23.90 6.03 -13.26
CA GLY A 78 23.62 7.47 -13.36
C GLY A 78 24.05 8.28 -12.15
N VAL A 79 25.35 8.57 -12.00
CA VAL A 79 25.80 9.64 -11.09
C VAL A 79 26.73 10.61 -11.80
N ALA A 80 26.22 11.82 -12.02
CA ALA A 80 26.96 13.03 -11.71
C ALA A 80 25.94 14.16 -11.40
N GLY A 81 25.79 14.52 -10.12
CA GLY A 81 25.02 15.69 -9.69
C GLY A 81 24.60 15.66 -8.21
N GLN A 82 25.32 16.42 -7.38
CA GLN A 82 25.19 16.70 -5.94
C GLN A 82 23.82 16.51 -5.25
N GLY A 83 23.85 15.93 -4.05
CA GLY A 83 22.68 15.72 -3.20
C GLY A 83 22.40 16.82 -2.17
N THR A 84 21.21 16.70 -1.57
CA THR A 84 20.83 17.05 -0.18
C THR A 84 19.51 16.32 0.13
N GLY A 85 19.36 15.79 1.34
CA GLY A 85 18.24 14.95 1.74
C GLY A 85 16.90 15.68 1.95
N GLY A 86 15.86 14.88 2.20
CA GLY A 86 14.55 15.33 2.66
C GLY A 86 13.55 15.55 1.53
N GLN A 87 12.35 14.97 1.71
CA GLN A 87 11.21 14.96 0.78
C GLN A 87 11.47 14.27 -0.56
N SER A 88 10.77 13.13 -0.77
CA SER A 88 10.20 12.84 -2.08
C SER A 88 9.50 14.11 -2.55
N PRO A 89 9.92 14.75 -3.65
CA PRO A 89 9.10 15.78 -4.22
C PRO A 89 7.83 15.06 -4.65
N ALA A 90 6.71 15.37 -4.00
CA ALA A 90 5.51 15.53 -4.79
C ALA A 90 5.93 16.54 -5.86
N VAL A 91 6.24 16.04 -7.06
CA VAL A 91 6.32 16.89 -8.24
C VAL A 91 4.93 17.50 -8.31
N GLY A 92 4.80 18.69 -7.75
CA GLY A 92 3.63 19.53 -7.93
C GLY A 92 3.56 19.74 -9.43
N GLY A 93 2.70 18.98 -10.09
CA GLY A 93 2.43 19.14 -11.49
C GLY A 93 1.98 20.59 -11.67
N ASN A 94 2.55 21.29 -12.63
CA ASN A 94 2.14 22.67 -12.94
C ASN A 94 0.76 22.71 -13.63
N ASN A 95 -0.05 21.66 -13.47
CA ASN A 95 -1.24 21.44 -14.28
C ASN A 95 -2.46 22.19 -13.81
N GLY A 96 -2.47 22.73 -12.59
CA GLY A 96 -3.42 23.76 -12.20
C GLY A 96 -4.89 23.42 -12.52
N SER A 97 -5.73 24.46 -12.56
CA SER A 97 -7.17 24.33 -12.76
C SER A 97 -7.55 23.51 -14.01
N ALA A 98 -8.66 22.78 -13.93
CA ALA A 98 -9.21 21.95 -14.99
C ALA A 98 -9.14 22.60 -16.39
N GLY A 99 -8.64 21.86 -17.38
CA GLY A 99 -8.47 22.32 -18.76
C GLY A 99 -7.07 22.85 -19.11
N LYS A 100 -6.12 22.78 -18.17
CA LYS A 100 -4.70 23.03 -18.43
C LYS A 100 -3.95 21.74 -18.69
N GLY A 101 -2.97 21.79 -19.58
CA GLY A 101 -2.23 20.62 -20.05
C GLY A 101 -1.43 20.89 -21.31
N ASP A 102 -0.60 19.93 -21.72
CA ASP A 102 0.16 19.99 -22.97
C ASP A 102 -0.65 19.58 -24.21
N GLY A 103 -1.87 19.07 -24.00
CA GLY A 103 -2.77 18.65 -25.08
C GLY A 103 -2.26 17.43 -25.85
N VAL A 104 -1.34 16.64 -25.28
CA VAL A 104 -0.79 15.47 -25.95
C VAL A 104 -1.90 14.47 -26.30
N LEU A 105 -1.75 13.85 -27.45
CA LEU A 105 -2.68 12.85 -27.95
C LEU A 105 -2.17 11.44 -27.66
N ILE A 106 -3.11 10.51 -27.44
CA ILE A 106 -2.83 9.12 -27.10
C ILE A 106 -3.32 8.14 -28.18
N THR A 107 -2.61 7.03 -28.34
CA THR A 107 -3.01 5.86 -29.13
C THR A 107 -3.43 4.70 -28.23
N PHE A 108 -4.21 3.74 -28.73
CA PHE A 108 -4.56 2.53 -27.98
C PHE A 108 -3.30 1.73 -27.60
N ALA A 109 -2.32 1.64 -28.50
CA ALA A 109 -1.05 0.95 -28.24
C ALA A 109 -0.21 1.61 -27.12
N GLN A 110 -0.26 2.94 -26.97
CA GLN A 110 0.36 3.62 -25.83
C GLN A 110 -0.43 3.37 -24.55
N TYR A 111 -1.75 3.44 -24.61
CA TYR A 111 -2.62 3.15 -23.48
C TYR A 111 -2.38 1.74 -22.95
N GLU A 112 -2.26 0.70 -23.78
CA GLU A 112 -2.04 -0.68 -23.36
C GLU A 112 -0.76 -0.90 -22.55
N LYS A 113 0.27 -0.07 -22.75
CA LYS A 113 1.54 -0.15 -22.02
C LYS A 113 1.44 0.35 -20.58
N LEU A 114 0.38 1.08 -20.22
CA LEU A 114 0.25 1.64 -18.87
C LEU A 114 -0.24 0.58 -17.88
N GLU A 115 0.41 0.49 -16.73
CA GLU A 115 0.04 -0.44 -15.66
C GLU A 115 -0.22 0.31 -14.35
N VAL A 116 -1.23 -0.14 -13.62
CA VAL A 116 -1.53 0.38 -12.27
C VAL A 116 -0.29 0.25 -11.39
N GLY A 117 0.06 1.33 -10.70
CA GLY A 117 1.25 1.42 -9.85
C GLY A 117 2.45 2.15 -10.48
N MET A 118 2.45 2.35 -11.81
CA MET A 118 3.43 3.19 -12.50
C MET A 118 3.47 4.60 -11.92
N THR A 119 4.64 5.22 -11.89
CA THR A 119 4.82 6.62 -11.51
C THR A 119 4.28 7.56 -12.60
N VAL A 120 4.00 8.82 -12.23
CA VAL A 120 3.58 9.85 -13.19
C VAL A 120 4.61 9.99 -14.32
N GLU A 121 5.90 10.01 -13.99
CA GLU A 121 6.99 10.16 -14.97
C GLU A 121 7.06 8.99 -15.97
N GLU A 122 6.90 7.75 -15.50
CA GLU A 122 6.84 6.57 -16.38
C GLU A 122 5.68 6.66 -17.37
N VAL A 123 4.51 7.10 -16.89
CA VAL A 123 3.35 7.31 -17.75
C VAL A 123 3.60 8.42 -18.77
N ILE A 124 4.12 9.58 -18.34
CA ILE A 124 4.45 10.69 -19.24
C ILE A 124 5.44 10.24 -20.32
N ASN A 125 6.46 9.45 -19.96
CA ASN A 125 7.44 8.95 -20.91
C ASN A 125 6.83 8.02 -21.97
N ILE A 126 5.82 7.22 -21.60
CA ILE A 126 5.10 6.35 -22.54
C ILE A 126 4.16 7.16 -23.45
N LEU A 127 3.48 8.15 -22.88
CA LEU A 127 2.45 8.94 -23.56
C LEU A 127 3.01 10.13 -24.35
N GLY A 128 4.21 10.59 -24.01
CA GLY A 128 4.85 11.77 -24.57
C GLY A 128 4.39 13.09 -23.94
N GLY A 129 3.67 13.05 -22.81
CA GLY A 129 3.12 14.23 -22.15
C GLY A 129 2.16 13.94 -20.99
N GLU A 130 1.75 15.00 -20.29
CA GLU A 130 0.87 14.98 -19.11
C GLU A 130 -0.63 15.00 -19.46
N GLY A 131 -1.00 15.37 -20.70
CA GLY A 131 -2.39 15.47 -21.11
C GLY A 131 -3.09 16.68 -20.48
N GLU A 132 -4.42 16.69 -20.47
CA GLU A 132 -5.24 17.77 -19.90
C GLU A 132 -5.74 17.40 -18.50
N ALA A 133 -5.42 18.18 -17.47
CA ALA A 133 -5.95 17.96 -16.13
C ALA A 133 -7.47 18.20 -16.09
N LEU A 134 -8.22 17.23 -15.60
CA LEU A 134 -9.65 17.35 -15.31
C LEU A 134 -9.89 17.79 -13.87
N SER A 135 -9.07 17.31 -12.94
CA SER A 135 -9.22 17.58 -11.51
C SER A 135 -7.89 17.35 -10.78
N GLU A 136 -7.62 18.18 -9.78
CA GLU A 136 -6.42 18.12 -8.94
C GLU A 136 -6.80 18.37 -7.47
N ALA A 137 -6.27 17.53 -6.59
CA ALA A 137 -6.35 17.59 -5.13
C ALA A 137 -4.99 17.19 -4.55
N GLU A 138 -4.75 17.46 -3.26
CA GLU A 138 -3.43 17.28 -2.60
C GLU A 138 -2.70 15.97 -2.94
N ASN A 139 -3.42 14.85 -3.01
CA ASN A 139 -2.83 13.53 -3.27
C ASN A 139 -3.48 12.81 -4.46
N MET A 140 -4.26 13.51 -5.29
CA MET A 140 -4.98 12.89 -6.41
C MET A 140 -5.06 13.84 -7.59
N VAL A 141 -4.74 13.32 -8.78
CA VAL A 141 -4.87 14.05 -10.04
C VAL A 141 -5.54 13.15 -11.08
N VAL A 142 -6.43 13.73 -11.87
CA VAL A 142 -7.09 13.04 -12.98
C VAL A 142 -6.78 13.78 -14.28
N TYR A 143 -6.20 13.07 -15.24
CA TYR A 143 -5.91 13.57 -16.58
C TYR A 143 -6.84 12.97 -17.63
N ASN A 144 -7.09 13.75 -18.67
CA ASN A 144 -7.75 13.33 -19.90
C ASN A 144 -6.77 13.44 -21.07
N TYR A 145 -6.69 12.39 -21.86
CA TYR A 145 -5.90 12.33 -23.07
C TYR A 145 -6.83 12.12 -24.25
N LYS A 146 -6.76 12.98 -25.27
CA LYS A 146 -7.56 12.85 -26.49
C LYS A 146 -6.90 11.84 -27.43
N GLY A 147 -7.71 11.05 -28.12
CA GLY A 147 -7.25 10.08 -29.10
C GLY A 147 -6.70 10.74 -30.37
N THR A 148 -5.66 10.14 -30.95
CA THR A 148 -5.06 10.61 -32.22
C THR A 148 -5.98 10.48 -33.44
N ALA A 149 -6.97 9.57 -33.40
CA ALA A 149 -7.85 9.26 -34.52
C ALA A 149 -8.89 10.35 -34.87
N GLY A 150 -9.10 11.36 -34.01
CA GLY A 150 -10.06 12.44 -34.26
C GLY A 150 -11.55 12.03 -34.20
N ASN A 151 -11.84 10.78 -33.85
CA ASN A 151 -13.19 10.21 -33.68
C ASN A 151 -13.86 10.56 -32.33
N GLY A 152 -13.21 11.40 -31.51
CA GLY A 152 -13.64 11.72 -30.16
C GLY A 152 -13.21 10.71 -29.10
N GLY A 153 -12.38 9.73 -29.44
CA GLY A 153 -11.80 8.79 -28.48
C GLY A 153 -10.96 9.49 -27.41
N ASN A 154 -10.92 8.92 -26.20
CA ASN A 154 -10.13 9.47 -25.09
C ASN A 154 -9.71 8.39 -24.08
N ALA A 155 -8.77 8.77 -23.21
CA ALA A 155 -8.45 8.04 -21.99
C ALA A 155 -8.49 8.97 -20.77
N VAL A 156 -9.04 8.46 -19.68
CA VAL A 156 -9.03 9.10 -18.37
C VAL A 156 -8.11 8.31 -17.45
N ILE A 157 -7.13 9.00 -16.87
CA ILE A 157 -6.04 8.41 -16.09
C ILE A 157 -6.00 9.10 -14.73
N ALA A 158 -6.17 8.35 -13.65
CA ALA A 158 -6.16 8.87 -12.29
C ALA A 158 -4.91 8.43 -11.53
N PHE A 159 -4.22 9.38 -10.94
CA PHE A 159 -3.06 9.16 -10.08
C PHE A 159 -3.43 9.44 -8.63
N GLN A 160 -2.91 8.61 -7.72
CA GLN A 160 -2.98 8.84 -6.28
C GLN A 160 -1.60 8.67 -5.66
N SER A 161 -1.19 9.63 -4.84
CA SER A 161 0.13 9.64 -4.19
C SER A 161 1.28 9.42 -5.19
N GLY A 162 1.18 10.04 -6.38
CA GLY A 162 2.17 9.96 -7.45
C GLY A 162 2.20 8.65 -8.25
N LYS A 163 1.23 7.74 -8.04
CA LYS A 163 1.14 6.45 -8.74
C LYS A 163 -0.17 6.30 -9.49
N LEU A 164 -0.13 5.64 -10.65
CA LEU A 164 -1.29 5.33 -11.45
C LEU A 164 -2.24 4.44 -10.63
N LEU A 165 -3.41 4.96 -10.30
CA LEU A 165 -4.43 4.27 -9.51
C LEU A 165 -5.41 3.53 -10.42
N THR A 166 -6.00 4.25 -11.38
CA THR A 166 -6.95 3.68 -12.35
C THR A 166 -6.80 4.33 -13.72
N LYS A 167 -7.22 3.59 -14.74
CA LYS A 167 -7.23 4.00 -16.14
C LYS A 167 -8.49 3.48 -16.83
N ALA A 168 -9.07 4.29 -17.70
CA ALA A 168 -10.20 3.92 -18.56
C ALA A 168 -10.04 4.59 -19.92
N GLN A 169 -10.50 3.94 -20.99
CA GLN A 169 -10.51 4.52 -22.33
C GLN A 169 -11.81 4.21 -23.05
N SER A 170 -12.15 5.05 -24.02
CA SER A 170 -13.21 4.79 -24.98
C SER A 170 -12.78 5.27 -26.35
N GLY A 171 -12.94 4.43 -27.37
CA GLY A 171 -12.76 4.80 -28.78
C GLY A 171 -11.32 5.12 -29.22
N LEU A 172 -10.30 4.71 -28.45
CA LEU A 172 -8.91 4.78 -28.91
C LEU A 172 -8.61 3.75 -30.00
N GLU A 173 -7.69 4.10 -30.91
CA GLU A 173 -7.16 3.27 -32.00
C GLU A 173 -5.64 3.12 -31.90
#